data_AF-A0A7S1NYH1-F1
#
_entry.id   AF-A0A7S1NYH1-F1
#
_cell.length_a   1.000
_cell.length_b   1.000
_cell.length_c   1.000
_cell.angle_alpha   90.00
_cell.angle_beta   90.00
_cell.angle_gamma   90.00
#
_symmetry.space_group_name_H-M   'P 1'
#
loop_
_entity.id
_entity.type
_entity.pdbx_description
1 polymer ?
#
loop_
_entity_poly.entity_id
_entity_poly.type
_entity_poly.pdbx_seq_one_letter_code
_entity_poly.pdbx_strand_id
1 'polypeptide(L)'
;RKDMYVFGAFISDGIWEPDDPTDWHYYPCDVWQFSLAGHFKKPTKIEIRRDWQNVRVAGREEGCMLIDAKVYIGGHLYLYDGRCSGPGEDEQPAADIRSCCQCTHTDHVPEDYMGRRNEYGTAHLAGSSDFMADEIEVLHLSGQQ
;
A
#
# COMPACT_ATOMS: atom_id res chain seq x y z
N ARG A 1 -4.06 2.12 20.44
CA ARG A 1 -3.88 0.69 20.87
C ARG A 1 -3.05 0.06 19.77
N LYS A 2 -1.91 -0.56 20.08
CA LYS A 2 -1.21 -1.41 19.10
C LYS A 2 -2.16 -2.53 18.63
N ASP A 3 -2.01 -2.96 17.38
CA ASP A 3 -2.71 -4.09 16.76
C ASP A 3 -4.21 -3.90 16.45
N MET A 4 -4.71 -2.66 16.40
CA MET A 4 -6.11 -2.42 16.03
C MET A 4 -6.37 -2.78 14.55
N TYR A 5 -5.41 -2.48 13.68
CA TYR A 5 -5.45 -2.74 12.25
C TYR A 5 -4.16 -3.42 11.84
N VAL A 6 -4.28 -4.64 11.32
CA VAL A 6 -3.15 -5.41 10.78
C VAL A 6 -3.54 -5.85 9.40
N PHE A 7 -2.82 -5.39 8.39
CA PHE A 7 -3.11 -5.63 6.99
C PHE A 7 -1.82 -5.49 6.18
N GLY A 8 -1.86 -5.93 4.93
CA GLY A 8 -0.71 -5.82 4.04
C GLY A 8 -1.05 -6.26 2.63
N ALA A 9 0.00 -6.45 1.85
CA ALA A 9 -0.09 -6.97 0.50
C ALA A 9 0.88 -8.12 0.32
N PHE A 10 0.49 -9.07 -0.52
CA PHE A 10 1.40 -10.05 -1.09
C PHE A 10 1.89 -9.55 -2.44
N ILE A 11 3.16 -9.81 -2.73
CA ILE A 11 3.82 -9.51 -4.00
C ILE A 11 4.56 -10.79 -4.41
N SER A 12 4.32 -11.29 -5.62
CA SER A 12 4.92 -12.55 -6.08
C SER A 12 6.38 -12.40 -6.52
N ASP A 13 6.85 -11.19 -6.75
CA ASP A 13 8.15 -10.90 -7.35
C ASP A 13 9.09 -10.19 -6.37
N GLY A 14 10.39 -10.30 -6.63
CA GLY A 14 11.40 -9.48 -5.97
C GLY A 14 11.35 -8.05 -6.49
N ILE A 15 11.54 -7.08 -5.61
CA ILE A 15 11.60 -5.67 -5.99
C ILE A 15 12.96 -5.08 -5.62
N TRP A 16 13.42 -4.15 -6.46
CA TRP A 16 14.70 -3.46 -6.30
C TRP A 16 14.53 -1.99 -6.68
N GLU A 17 15.31 -1.17 -6.01
CA GLU A 17 15.46 0.23 -6.36
C GLU A 17 16.11 0.35 -7.76
N PRO A 18 15.74 1.35 -8.58
CA PRO A 18 16.45 1.66 -9.82
C PRO A 18 17.87 2.19 -9.54
N ASP A 19 18.77 1.96 -10.50
CA ASP A 19 20.15 2.45 -10.42
C ASP A 19 20.21 3.99 -10.55
N ASP A 20 19.35 4.56 -11.40
CA ASP A 20 19.16 6.01 -11.51
C ASP A 20 18.23 6.49 -10.37
N PRO A 21 18.69 7.42 -9.52
CA PRO A 21 17.93 7.87 -8.36
C PRO A 21 16.65 8.65 -8.72
N THR A 22 16.48 9.05 -9.97
CA THR A 22 15.31 9.76 -10.51
C THR A 22 14.35 8.85 -11.27
N ASP A 23 14.73 7.59 -11.53
CA ASP A 23 13.91 6.65 -12.29
C ASP A 23 12.99 5.82 -11.38
N TRP A 24 12.22 4.91 -11.98
CA TRP A 24 11.36 3.97 -11.29
C TRP A 24 11.28 2.62 -12.02
N HIS A 25 11.15 1.54 -11.26
CA HIS A 25 10.88 0.22 -11.80
C HIS A 25 9.40 -0.13 -11.80
N TYR A 26 8.98 -0.87 -12.83
CA TYR A 26 7.64 -1.43 -12.99
C TYR A 26 7.68 -2.95 -12.93
N TYR A 27 6.92 -3.54 -12.01
CA TYR A 27 6.83 -4.99 -11.83
C TYR A 27 5.40 -5.48 -12.07
N PRO A 28 5.07 -6.00 -13.26
CA PRO A 28 3.78 -6.64 -13.52
C PRO A 28 3.77 -8.03 -12.88
N CYS A 29 3.38 -8.10 -11.62
CA CYS A 29 3.43 -9.30 -10.79
C CYS A 29 2.10 -9.55 -10.08
N ASP A 30 1.90 -10.75 -9.53
CA ASP A 30 0.67 -11.05 -8.79
C ASP A 30 0.66 -10.28 -7.47
N VAL A 31 -0.41 -9.52 -7.25
CA VAL A 31 -0.63 -8.72 -6.05
C VAL A 31 -2.04 -8.97 -5.51
N TRP A 32 -2.14 -9.17 -4.21
CA TRP A 32 -3.42 -9.13 -3.48
C TRP A 32 -3.22 -8.49 -2.12
N GLN A 33 -4.27 -7.91 -1.58
CA GLN A 33 -4.28 -7.39 -0.22
C GLN A 33 -4.78 -8.42 0.78
N PHE A 34 -4.50 -8.20 2.04
CA PHE A 34 -5.08 -8.96 3.12
C PHE A 34 -5.28 -8.10 4.37
N SER A 35 -6.26 -8.45 5.19
CA SER A 35 -6.46 -7.90 6.53
C SER A 35 -6.48 -9.07 7.52
N LEU A 36 -5.65 -8.99 8.55
CA LEU A 36 -5.55 -9.97 9.64
C LEU A 36 -6.33 -9.52 10.88
N ALA A 37 -6.40 -8.21 11.12
CA ALA A 37 -7.17 -7.59 12.21
C ALA A 37 -7.80 -6.27 11.76
N GLY A 38 -8.94 -5.93 12.36
CA GLY A 38 -9.66 -4.67 12.12
C GLY A 38 -11.08 -4.89 11.64
N HIS A 39 -11.33 -4.58 10.38
CA HIS A 39 -12.68 -4.43 9.82
C HIS A 39 -13.33 -5.73 9.31
N PHE A 40 -12.71 -6.88 9.57
CA PHE A 40 -13.24 -8.20 9.21
C PHE A 40 -13.30 -9.10 10.44
N LYS A 41 -14.26 -10.04 10.46
CA LYS A 41 -14.41 -11.00 11.57
C LYS A 41 -13.30 -12.07 11.59
N LYS A 42 -12.64 -12.28 10.45
CA LYS A 42 -11.58 -13.26 10.25
C LYS A 42 -10.52 -12.69 9.31
N PRO A 43 -9.30 -13.25 9.29
CA PRO A 43 -8.32 -12.93 8.27
C PRO A 43 -8.94 -13.07 6.87
N THR A 44 -8.80 -12.03 6.07
CA THR A 44 -9.50 -11.88 4.79
C THR A 44 -8.50 -11.52 3.70
N LYS A 45 -8.50 -12.31 2.63
CA LYS A 45 -7.78 -12.01 1.38
C LYS A 45 -8.68 -11.13 0.51
N ILE A 46 -8.08 -10.10 -0.11
CA ILE A 46 -8.76 -9.13 -0.95
C ILE A 46 -8.10 -9.20 -2.33
N GLU A 47 -8.82 -9.78 -3.29
CA GLU A 47 -8.33 -9.90 -4.66
C GLU A 47 -8.36 -8.55 -5.36
N ILE A 48 -7.28 -8.25 -6.09
CA ILE A 48 -7.15 -7.05 -6.91
C ILE A 48 -7.31 -7.49 -8.36
N ARG A 49 -8.06 -6.73 -9.17
CA ARG A 49 -8.17 -7.02 -10.60
C ARG A 49 -6.81 -7.05 -11.29
N ARG A 50 -6.68 -7.95 -12.29
CA ARG A 50 -5.42 -8.24 -12.97
C ARG A 50 -4.75 -7.01 -13.59
N ASP A 51 -5.53 -6.08 -14.12
CA ASP A 51 -5.03 -4.83 -14.72
C ASP A 51 -4.35 -3.91 -13.69
N TRP A 52 -4.62 -4.10 -12.40
CA TRP A 52 -4.05 -3.31 -11.32
C TRP A 52 -2.98 -4.06 -10.54
N GLN A 53 -2.73 -5.34 -10.83
CA GLN A 53 -1.68 -6.14 -10.21
C GLN A 53 -0.30 -5.73 -10.75
N ASN A 54 0.30 -4.75 -10.08
CA ASN A 54 1.67 -4.31 -10.33
C ASN A 54 2.26 -3.65 -9.09
N VAL A 55 3.59 -3.58 -9.06
CA VAL A 55 4.35 -2.82 -8.06
C VAL A 55 5.20 -1.80 -8.79
N ARG A 56 5.33 -0.60 -8.21
CA ARG A 56 6.27 0.41 -8.67
C ARG A 56 7.18 0.82 -7.53
N VAL A 57 8.46 0.98 -7.84
CA VAL A 57 9.49 1.40 -6.89
C VAL A 57 10.25 2.56 -7.50
N ALA A 58 10.19 3.73 -6.87
CA ALA A 58 10.93 4.91 -7.29
C ALA A 58 12.34 4.93 -6.66
N GLY A 59 13.28 5.60 -7.33
CA GLY A 59 14.61 5.90 -6.79
C GLY A 59 14.57 6.88 -5.62
N ARG A 60 15.74 7.24 -5.08
CA ARG A 60 15.86 8.05 -3.85
C ARG A 60 15.46 9.51 -4.01
N GLU A 61 15.66 10.09 -5.18
CA GLU A 61 15.55 11.54 -5.39
C GLU A 61 14.12 11.95 -5.78
N GLU A 62 13.40 11.11 -6.54
CA GLU A 62 12.03 11.43 -6.98
C GLU A 62 10.99 10.40 -6.53
N GLY A 63 9.72 10.81 -6.44
CA GLY A 63 8.60 9.89 -6.27
C GLY A 63 8.28 9.15 -7.57
N CYS A 64 7.41 8.15 -7.54
CA CYS A 64 6.92 7.58 -8.78
C CYS A 64 6.10 8.66 -9.51
N MET A 65 6.44 9.04 -10.76
CA MET A 65 5.92 10.24 -11.47
C MET A 65 4.40 10.54 -11.43
N LEU A 66 3.55 9.59 -11.01
CA LEU A 66 2.09 9.75 -10.94
C LEU A 66 1.55 9.78 -9.51
N ILE A 67 2.40 9.53 -8.53
CA ILE A 67 2.06 9.18 -7.16
C ILE A 67 3.26 9.56 -6.27
N ASP A 68 3.09 10.52 -5.35
CA ASP A 68 4.13 11.00 -4.42
C ASP A 68 4.49 9.97 -3.33
N ALA A 69 4.73 8.73 -3.74
CA ALA A 69 5.09 7.57 -2.93
C ALA A 69 6.34 6.92 -3.54
N LYS A 70 7.19 6.34 -2.69
CA LYS A 70 8.36 5.57 -3.15
C LYS A 70 7.99 4.15 -3.55
N VAL A 71 6.97 3.58 -2.91
CA VAL A 71 6.49 2.23 -3.23
C VAL A 71 4.99 2.26 -3.43
N TYR A 72 4.54 1.76 -4.58
CA TYR A 72 3.13 1.64 -4.94
C TYR A 72 2.79 0.18 -5.18
N ILE A 73 1.76 -0.32 -4.50
CA ILE A 73 1.38 -1.73 -4.53
C ILE A 73 -0.09 -1.84 -4.92
N GLY A 74 -0.32 -2.35 -6.14
CA GLY A 74 -1.62 -2.82 -6.58
C GLY A 74 -2.72 -1.76 -6.71
N GLY A 75 -2.40 -0.46 -6.77
CA GLY A 75 -3.44 0.59 -6.77
C GLY A 75 -4.01 0.96 -5.42
N HIS A 76 -3.56 0.30 -4.36
CA HIS A 76 -4.32 0.27 -3.11
C HIS A 76 -3.46 0.50 -1.86
N LEU A 77 -2.14 0.42 -1.94
CA LEU A 77 -1.23 0.67 -0.83
C LEU A 77 0.00 1.46 -1.32
N TYR A 78 0.34 2.50 -0.58
CA TYR A 78 1.36 3.49 -0.91
C TYR A 78 2.25 3.66 0.32
N LEU A 79 3.57 3.57 0.15
CA LEU A 79 4.56 3.80 1.21
C LEU A 79 5.41 5.03 0.88
N TYR A 80 5.87 5.73 1.92
CA TYR A 80 6.51 7.06 1.80
C TYR A 80 5.60 8.08 1.12
N ASP A 81 4.31 8.08 1.44
CA ASP A 81 3.36 8.98 0.81
C ASP A 81 3.48 10.41 1.36
N GLY A 82 3.92 11.33 0.50
CA GLY A 82 4.12 12.75 0.79
C GLY A 82 2.85 13.52 1.14
N ARG A 83 1.66 12.97 0.82
CA ARG A 83 0.37 13.60 1.14
C ARG A 83 0.09 13.70 2.63
N CYS A 84 0.80 12.92 3.45
CA CYS A 84 0.72 12.99 4.90
C CYS A 84 1.54 14.15 5.51
N SER A 85 2.39 14.83 4.73
CA SER A 85 3.31 15.87 5.24
C SER A 85 2.65 17.23 5.50
N GLY A 86 1.37 17.38 5.16
CA GLY A 86 0.60 18.61 5.40
C GLY A 86 0.76 19.66 4.28
N PRO A 87 -0.13 20.66 4.21
CA PRO A 87 -0.12 21.64 3.13
C PRO A 87 1.06 22.62 3.26
N GLY A 88 1.90 22.70 2.23
CA GLY A 88 2.96 23.72 2.09
C GLY A 88 4.39 23.21 2.17
N GLU A 89 4.60 21.91 2.38
CA GLU A 89 5.88 21.25 2.12
C GLU A 89 5.84 20.76 0.67
N ASP A 90 6.86 21.10 -0.12
CA ASP A 90 6.97 20.70 -1.53
C ASP A 90 6.62 19.21 -1.68
N GLU A 91 5.78 18.88 -2.66
CA GLU A 91 5.22 17.55 -2.95
C GLU A 91 6.32 16.50 -3.17
N GLN A 92 6.95 16.08 -2.08
CA GLN A 92 8.03 15.11 -2.02
C GLN A 92 7.56 13.89 -1.24
N PRO A 93 8.00 12.68 -1.61
CA PRO A 93 7.75 11.49 -0.80
C PRO A 93 8.12 11.75 0.65
N ALA A 94 7.30 11.26 1.58
CA ALA A 94 7.53 11.49 3.01
C ALA A 94 8.93 10.99 3.40
N ALA A 95 9.56 11.62 4.40
CA ALA A 95 10.87 11.15 4.88
C ALA A 95 10.79 9.80 5.64
N ASP A 96 9.61 9.45 6.14
CA ASP A 96 9.36 8.24 6.93
C ASP A 96 8.56 7.20 6.12
N ILE A 97 9.10 5.98 5.99
CA ILE A 97 8.45 4.85 5.29
C ILE A 97 7.07 4.52 5.83
N ARG A 98 6.85 4.82 7.11
CA ARG A 98 5.61 4.55 7.82
C ARG A 98 4.49 5.50 7.42
N SER A 99 4.81 6.60 6.73
CA SER A 99 3.82 7.45 6.09
C SER A 99 3.18 6.73 4.92
N CYS A 100 1.94 6.30 5.08
CA CYS A 100 1.26 5.43 4.14
C CYS A 100 -0.08 5.99 3.72
N CYS A 101 -0.50 5.61 2.51
CA CYS A 101 -1.89 5.71 2.08
C CYS A 101 -2.40 4.31 1.75
N GLN A 102 -3.66 4.03 2.09
CA GLN A 102 -4.31 2.77 1.74
C GLN A 102 -5.78 3.03 1.38
N CYS A 103 -6.20 2.47 0.27
CA CYS A 103 -7.60 2.50 -0.14
C CYS A 103 -7.96 1.26 -0.94
N THR A 104 -9.11 0.67 -0.66
CA THR A 104 -9.64 -0.47 -1.43
C THR A 104 -10.82 0.01 -2.25
N HIS A 105 -10.68 -0.02 -3.58
CA HIS A 105 -11.72 0.40 -4.52
C HIS A 105 -12.99 -0.42 -4.33
N THR A 106 -14.15 0.20 -4.54
CA THR A 106 -15.47 -0.39 -4.21
C THR A 106 -15.68 -1.77 -4.85
N ASP A 107 -15.21 -1.96 -6.09
CA ASP A 107 -15.28 -3.24 -6.82
C ASP A 107 -14.49 -4.39 -6.17
N HIS A 108 -13.55 -4.09 -5.27
CA HIS A 108 -12.70 -5.07 -4.60
C HIS A 108 -13.04 -5.22 -3.12
N VAL A 109 -13.92 -4.39 -2.55
CA VAL A 109 -14.25 -4.48 -1.12
C VAL A 109 -15.11 -5.71 -0.87
N PRO A 110 -14.65 -6.70 -0.07
CA PRO A 110 -15.46 -7.86 0.25
C PRO A 110 -16.75 -7.47 0.97
N GLU A 111 -17.82 -8.24 0.74
CA GLU A 111 -19.16 -7.96 1.28
C GLU A 111 -19.20 -7.92 2.81
N ASP A 112 -18.33 -8.68 3.48
CA ASP A 112 -18.26 -8.77 4.93
C ASP A 112 -17.39 -7.69 5.60
N TYR A 113 -16.92 -6.69 4.84
CA TYR A 113 -16.22 -5.52 5.38
C TYR A 113 -17.14 -4.69 6.29
N MET A 114 -16.75 -4.53 7.55
CA MET A 114 -17.53 -3.86 8.60
C MET A 114 -17.05 -2.42 8.90
N GLY A 115 -16.02 -1.94 8.19
CA GLY A 115 -15.47 -0.61 8.39
C GLY A 115 -16.26 0.48 7.68
N ARG A 116 -15.83 1.74 7.89
CA ARG A 116 -16.43 2.89 7.20
C ARG A 116 -15.99 2.88 5.74
N ARG A 117 -16.95 3.11 4.84
CA ARG A 117 -16.70 3.44 3.44
C ARG A 117 -16.86 4.95 3.23
N ASN A 118 -16.11 5.54 2.30
CA ASN A 118 -16.32 6.92 1.91
C ASN A 118 -17.54 7.06 0.96
N GLU A 119 -17.82 8.28 0.49
CA GLU A 119 -18.94 8.57 -0.42
C GLU A 119 -18.85 7.84 -1.77
N TYR A 120 -17.65 7.41 -2.18
CA TYR A 120 -17.40 6.63 -3.40
C TYR A 120 -17.45 5.10 -3.16
N GLY A 121 -17.75 4.66 -1.93
CA GLY A 121 -17.78 3.25 -1.58
C GLY A 121 -16.40 2.61 -1.36
N THR A 122 -15.33 3.42 -1.35
CA THR A 122 -13.97 2.98 -1.05
C THR A 122 -13.82 2.66 0.42
N ALA A 123 -13.17 1.53 0.73
CA ALA A 123 -12.89 1.08 2.08
C ALA A 123 -11.45 1.40 2.50
N HIS A 124 -11.24 1.58 3.80
CA HIS A 124 -9.92 1.82 4.39
C HIS A 124 -9.62 0.75 5.44
N LEU A 125 -8.53 0.01 5.27
CA LEU A 125 -8.09 -1.04 6.20
C LEU A 125 -7.47 -0.46 7.47
N ALA A 126 -6.88 0.75 7.38
CA ALA A 126 -6.35 1.50 8.52
C ALA A 126 -7.41 2.38 9.23
N GLY A 127 -8.66 2.37 8.76
CA GLY A 127 -9.72 3.28 9.21
C GLY A 127 -9.67 4.70 8.61
N SER A 128 -8.55 5.10 8.00
CA SER A 128 -8.36 6.31 7.20
C SER A 128 -7.59 6.00 5.91
N SER A 129 -7.68 6.89 4.91
CA SER A 129 -6.87 6.79 3.70
C SER A 129 -5.39 6.96 4.03
N ASP A 130 -5.08 8.04 4.75
CA ASP A 130 -3.72 8.44 5.09
C ASP A 130 -3.47 8.12 6.56
N PHE A 131 -2.32 7.52 6.86
CA PHE A 131 -1.98 7.10 8.21
C PHE A 131 -0.46 6.97 8.40
N MET A 132 -0.02 7.13 9.64
CA MET A 132 1.32 6.74 10.07
C MET A 132 1.24 5.32 10.63
N ALA A 133 1.92 4.36 10.00
CA ALA A 133 2.01 3.00 10.50
C ALA A 133 2.81 2.97 11.82
N ASP A 134 2.35 2.17 12.78
CA ASP A 134 3.12 1.91 14.01
C ASP A 134 4.38 1.09 13.69
N GLU A 135 4.26 0.12 12.78
CA GLU A 135 5.28 -0.86 12.40
C GLU A 135 5.04 -1.34 10.95
N ILE A 136 6.13 -1.64 10.23
CA ILE A 136 6.10 -2.26 8.90
C ILE A 136 7.04 -3.46 8.91
N GLU A 137 6.51 -4.62 8.53
CA GLU A 137 7.28 -5.85 8.37
C GLU A 137 7.31 -6.27 6.90
N VAL A 138 8.47 -6.71 6.42
CA VAL A 138 8.63 -7.31 5.09
C VAL A 138 9.09 -8.75 5.30
N LEU A 139 8.23 -9.70 4.91
CA LEU A 139 8.49 -11.13 5.07
C LEU A 139 8.78 -11.76 3.71
N HIS A 140 9.90 -12.46 3.59
CA HIS A 140 10.24 -13.27 2.43
C HIS A 140 10.12 -14.74 2.80
N LEU A 141 9.36 -15.49 2.00
CA LEU A 141 9.30 -16.95 2.09
C LEU A 141 10.54 -17.57 1.45
N SER A 142 11.55 -17.92 2.25
CA SER A 142 12.62 -18.80 1.79
C SER A 142 12.09 -20.23 1.71
N GLY A 143 12.07 -20.80 0.51
CA GLY A 143 11.74 -22.22 0.36
C GLY A 143 12.76 -23.07 1.11
N GLN A 144 12.33 -23.84 2.11
CA GLN A 144 13.07 -25.03 2.50
C GLN A 144 12.91 -26.03 1.35
N GLN A 145 13.94 -26.14 0.52
CA GLN A 145 14.14 -27.28 -0.38
C GLN A 145 14.58 -28.51 0.43
#